data_AF-A0A3R9A7Y0-F1
#
_entry.id   AF-A0A3R9A7Y0-F1
#
_cell.length_a   1.000
_cell.length_b   1.000
_cell.length_c   1.000
_cell.angle_alpha   90.00
_cell.angle_beta   90.00
_cell.angle_gamma   90.00
#
_symmetry.space_group_name_H-M   'P 1'
#
loop_
_entity.id
_entity.type
_entity.pdbx_description
1 polymer ?
#
loop_
_entity_poly.entity_id
_entity_poly.type
_entity_poly.pdbx_seq_one_letter_code
_entity_poly.pdbx_strand_id
1 'polypeptide(L)'
;IILFHSTFIREFKEVNLKKLFKYSFFSFSVLFLINILNTSFSEGINPNEVNGSLLLFFLNAATYGAFLEEGIFRFCMIDPQANKKQQYISILISSFLFSIVHGGGLSIFFIGIILSFVYIQTKNIWYSIVAHGFYNTIGILIYLISI
;
A
#
# COMPACT_ATOMS: atom_id res chain seq x y z
N ILE A 1 -4.59 -10.54 12.83
CA ILE A 1 -4.21 -9.28 13.53
C ILE A 1 -4.21 -9.43 15.05
N ILE A 2 -5.30 -9.89 15.68
CA ILE A 2 -5.33 -10.11 17.16
C ILE A 2 -4.17 -11.01 17.62
N LEU A 3 -3.88 -12.08 16.88
CA LEU A 3 -2.78 -13.01 17.15
C LEU A 3 -1.37 -12.38 17.10
N PHE A 4 -1.19 -11.27 16.37
CA PHE A 4 0.12 -10.64 16.12
C PHE A 4 0.24 -9.24 16.72
N HIS A 5 -0.74 -8.81 17.52
CA HIS A 5 -0.84 -7.44 18.05
C HIS A 5 0.44 -6.97 18.77
N SER A 6 1.07 -7.86 19.55
CA SER A 6 2.34 -7.55 20.24
C SER A 6 3.48 -7.23 19.26
N THR A 7 3.58 -7.96 18.15
CA THR A 7 4.57 -7.70 17.10
C THR A 7 4.31 -6.36 16.43
N PHE A 8 3.07 -6.05 16.07
CA PHE A 8 2.71 -4.76 15.49
C PHE A 8 3.07 -3.60 16.43
N ILE A 9 2.75 -3.69 17.72
CA ILE A 9 3.12 -2.66 18.69
C ILE A 9 4.65 -2.50 18.78
N ARG A 10 5.38 -3.61 18.83
CA ARG A 10 6.85 -3.57 18.93
C ARG A 10 7.45 -2.91 17.70
N GLU A 11 7.06 -3.33 16.50
CA GLU A 11 7.54 -2.74 15.25
C GLU A 11 7.17 -1.26 15.14
N PHE A 12 6.00 -0.84 15.64
CA PHE A 12 5.60 0.57 15.66
C PHE A 12 6.59 1.42 16.44
N LYS A 13 7.01 0.94 17.62
CA LYS A 13 7.96 1.64 18.49
C LYS A 13 9.37 1.72 17.89
N GLU A 14 9.70 0.82 16.97
CA GLU A 14 11.00 0.77 16.27
C GLU A 14 11.03 1.64 14.99
N VAL A 15 9.92 2.32 14.65
CA VAL A 15 9.86 3.18 13.46
C VAL A 15 10.79 4.39 13.61
N ASN A 16 11.62 4.59 12.58
CA ASN A 16 12.45 5.77 12.43
C ASN A 16 11.81 6.74 11.44
N LEU A 17 11.47 7.94 11.90
CA LEU A 17 10.76 8.94 11.07
C LEU A 17 11.52 9.32 9.79
N LYS A 18 12.85 9.47 9.84
CA LYS A 18 13.62 9.81 8.63
C LYS A 18 13.53 8.71 7.57
N LYS A 19 13.62 7.45 7.99
CA LYS A 19 13.40 6.30 7.10
C LYS A 19 11.95 6.29 6.59
N LEU A 20 10.98 6.56 7.46
CA LEU A 20 9.56 6.58 7.13
C LEU A 20 9.27 7.55 5.97
N PHE A 21 9.72 8.80 6.11
CA PHE A 21 9.60 9.80 5.06
C PHE A 21 10.32 9.39 3.79
N LYS A 22 11.56 8.88 3.90
CA LYS A 22 12.35 8.44 2.73
C LYS A 22 11.62 7.36 1.91
N TYR A 23 11.13 6.30 2.56
CA TYR A 23 10.49 5.19 1.86
C TYR A 23 9.08 5.55 1.36
N SER A 24 8.33 6.36 2.10
CA SER A 24 7.00 6.84 1.66
C SER A 24 7.12 7.77 0.44
N PHE A 25 8.09 8.69 0.45
CA PHE A 25 8.31 9.59 -0.69
C PHE A 25 8.88 8.85 -1.91
N PHE A 26 9.82 7.92 -1.69
CA PHE A 26 10.36 7.08 -2.77
C PHE A 26 9.27 6.25 -3.45
N SER A 27 8.47 5.51 -2.67
CA SER A 27 7.37 4.70 -3.22
C SER A 27 6.35 5.57 -3.95
N PHE A 28 5.93 6.69 -3.36
CA PHE A 28 5.04 7.64 -4.03
C PHE A 28 5.60 8.13 -5.37
N SER A 29 6.87 8.55 -5.42
CA SER A 29 7.49 9.07 -6.64
C SER A 29 7.52 8.04 -7.77
N VAL A 30 7.82 6.78 -7.46
CA VAL A 30 7.83 5.68 -8.43
C VAL A 30 6.42 5.39 -8.92
N LEU A 31 5.44 5.30 -8.01
CA LEU A 31 4.05 5.03 -8.38
C LEU A 31 3.43 6.18 -9.18
N PHE A 32 3.74 7.41 -8.82
CA PHE A 32 3.31 8.60 -9.56
C PHE A 32 3.85 8.59 -11.00
N LEU A 33 5.12 8.26 -11.18
CA LEU A 33 5.71 8.10 -12.52
C LEU A 33 5.03 6.98 -13.31
N ILE A 34 4.78 5.82 -12.70
CA ILE A 34 4.06 4.70 -13.33
C ILE A 34 2.65 5.14 -13.76
N ASN A 35 1.95 5.93 -12.96
CA ASN A 35 0.62 6.43 -13.31
C ASN A 35 0.68 7.43 -14.47
N ILE A 36 1.66 8.36 -14.50
CA ILE A 36 1.87 9.29 -15.63
C ILE A 36 2.12 8.53 -16.93
N LEU A 37 2.87 7.43 -16.88
CA LEU A 37 3.20 6.63 -18.07
C LEU A 37 2.02 5.77 -18.55
N ASN A 38 1.08 5.44 -17.66
CA ASN A 38 -0.05 4.56 -17.95
C ASN A 38 -1.38 5.31 -18.16
N THR A 39 -1.35 6.62 -18.46
CA THR A 39 -2.56 7.45 -18.55
C THR A 39 -3.47 7.05 -19.72
N SER A 40 -4.33 6.06 -19.50
CA SER A 40 -5.76 6.26 -19.63
C SER A 40 -6.24 6.62 -18.23
N PHE A 41 -6.61 7.88 -17.99
CA PHE A 41 -7.24 8.29 -16.73
C PHE A 41 -8.39 7.32 -16.46
N SER A 42 -8.32 6.54 -15.37
CA SER A 42 -9.48 5.76 -14.97
C SER A 42 -10.60 6.74 -14.72
N GLU A 43 -11.79 6.46 -15.25
CA GLU A 43 -12.99 7.23 -14.90
C GLU A 43 -13.03 7.32 -13.37
N GLY A 44 -12.94 8.56 -12.87
CA GLY A 44 -13.04 8.80 -11.43
C GLY A 44 -14.32 8.18 -10.92
N ILE A 45 -14.33 7.74 -9.67
CA ILE A 45 -15.57 7.30 -9.03
C ILE A 45 -16.60 8.41 -9.22
N ASN A 46 -17.80 8.09 -9.71
CA ASN A 46 -18.85 9.10 -9.79
C ASN A 46 -19.27 9.45 -8.35
N PRO A 47 -19.19 10.71 -7.89
CA PRO A 47 -19.53 11.08 -6.52
C PRO A 47 -20.95 10.65 -6.12
N ASN A 48 -21.84 10.54 -7.12
CA ASN A 48 -23.23 10.14 -6.94
C ASN A 48 -23.44 8.62 -6.77
N GLU A 49 -22.42 7.80 -7.02
CA GLU A 49 -22.47 6.34 -6.86
C GLU A 49 -22.02 5.88 -5.46
N VAL A 50 -21.41 6.76 -4.66
CA VAL A 50 -20.99 6.45 -3.29
C VAL A 50 -22.18 6.58 -2.34
N ASN A 51 -22.97 5.50 -2.20
CA ASN A 51 -24.01 5.37 -1.17
C ASN A 51 -23.37 5.17 0.21
N GLY A 52 -22.86 6.25 0.80
CA GLY A 52 -22.23 6.28 2.12
C GLY A 52 -21.55 7.63 2.36
N SER A 53 -21.08 7.89 3.59
CA SER A 53 -20.29 9.10 3.79
C SER A 53 -18.96 8.93 3.05
N LEU A 54 -18.73 9.73 2.01
CA LEU A 54 -17.48 9.79 1.24
C LEU A 54 -16.25 9.87 2.15
N LEU A 55 -16.39 10.58 3.28
CA LEU A 55 -15.40 10.70 4.33
C LEU A 55 -15.03 9.35 4.97
N LEU A 56 -16.01 8.51 5.30
CA LEU A 56 -15.77 7.18 5.88
C LEU A 56 -15.06 6.25 4.89
N PHE A 57 -15.40 6.33 3.61
CA PHE A 57 -14.71 5.56 2.56
C PHE A 57 -13.23 5.96 2.49
N PHE A 58 -12.94 7.26 2.45
CA PHE A 58 -11.58 7.76 2.40
C PHE A 58 -10.78 7.47 3.66
N LEU A 59 -11.39 7.62 4.84
CA LEU A 59 -10.75 7.25 6.10
C LEU A 59 -10.41 5.76 6.12
N ASN A 60 -11.32 4.90 5.66
CA ASN A 60 -11.05 3.47 5.55
C ASN A 60 -9.88 3.20 4.59
N ALA A 61 -9.92 3.75 3.37
CA ALA A 61 -8.88 3.53 2.36
C ALA A 61 -7.49 4.05 2.79
N ALA A 62 -7.43 5.18 3.50
CA ALA A 62 -6.18 5.78 3.96
C ALA A 62 -5.62 5.15 5.25
N THR A 63 -6.46 4.47 6.05
CA THR A 63 -6.06 3.95 7.37
C THR A 63 -6.31 2.46 7.50
N TYR A 64 -7.52 2.05 7.89
CA TYR A 64 -7.84 0.69 8.28
C TYR A 64 -7.70 -0.30 7.12
N GLY A 65 -8.13 0.06 5.93
CA GLY A 65 -7.94 -0.72 4.70
C GLY A 65 -6.47 -0.97 4.42
N ALA A 66 -5.65 0.08 4.33
CA ALA A 66 -4.21 -0.03 4.13
C ALA A 66 -3.55 -0.91 5.22
N PHE A 67 -3.93 -0.75 6.48
CA PHE A 67 -3.42 -1.58 7.57
C PHE A 67 -3.75 -3.07 7.40
N LEU A 68 -5.01 -3.40 7.08
CA LEU A 68 -5.44 -4.79 6.86
C LEU A 68 -4.74 -5.40 5.65
N GLU A 69 -4.69 -4.68 4.54
CA GLU A 69 -4.11 -5.13 3.28
C GLU A 69 -2.62 -5.40 3.44
N GLU A 70 -1.85 -4.48 4.04
CA GLU A 70 -0.44 -4.72 4.33
C GLU A 70 -0.25 -5.87 5.32
N GLY A 71 -1.11 -5.98 6.33
CA GLY A 71 -1.07 -7.10 7.28
C GLY A 71 -1.25 -8.47 6.58
N ILE A 72 -2.15 -8.56 5.62
CA ILE A 72 -2.42 -9.82 4.89
C ILE A 72 -1.34 -10.05 3.84
N PHE A 73 -1.18 -9.13 2.90
CA PHE A 73 -0.37 -9.36 1.71
C PHE A 73 1.13 -9.27 1.99
N ARG A 74 1.57 -8.51 3.01
CA ARG A 74 3.00 -8.31 3.28
C ARG A 74 3.41 -9.09 4.51
N PHE A 75 2.83 -8.74 5.67
CA PHE A 75 3.26 -9.34 6.93
C PHE A 75 3.04 -10.86 6.97
N CYS A 76 1.89 -11.37 6.52
CA CYS A 76 1.63 -12.81 6.55
C CYS A 76 2.26 -13.61 5.39
N MET A 77 2.49 -12.99 4.22
CA MET A 77 2.91 -13.72 3.01
C MET A 77 4.40 -13.56 2.67
N ILE A 78 5.06 -12.54 3.21
CA ILE A 78 6.45 -12.23 2.91
C ILE A 78 7.28 -12.34 4.19
N ASP A 79 8.28 -13.22 4.15
CA ASP A 79 9.32 -13.23 5.16
C ASP A 79 10.50 -12.33 4.72
N PRO A 80 10.70 -11.16 5.34
CA PRO A 80 11.79 -10.25 4.98
C PRO A 80 13.18 -10.77 5.39
N GLN A 81 13.27 -11.90 6.10
CA GLN A 81 14.52 -12.57 6.46
C GLN A 81 14.86 -13.77 5.56
N ALA A 82 13.91 -14.19 4.71
CA ALA A 82 14.12 -15.26 3.75
C ALA A 82 15.23 -14.94 2.74
N ASN A 83 15.71 -15.96 2.01
CA ASN A 83 16.71 -15.74 0.97
C ASN A 83 16.11 -14.94 -0.22
N LYS A 84 16.97 -14.33 -1.05
CA LYS A 84 16.53 -13.47 -2.17
C LYS A 84 15.56 -14.17 -3.13
N LYS A 85 15.77 -15.46 -3.41
CA LYS A 85 14.90 -16.22 -4.32
C LYS A 85 13.49 -16.34 -3.73
N GLN A 86 13.39 -16.70 -2.46
CA GLN A 86 12.11 -16.78 -1.74
C GLN A 86 11.44 -15.41 -1.66
N GLN A 87 12.19 -14.36 -1.35
CA GLN A 87 11.67 -12.99 -1.32
C GLN A 87 11.07 -12.58 -2.67
N TYR A 88 11.77 -12.80 -3.78
CA TYR A 88 11.25 -12.46 -5.10
C TYR A 88 9.98 -13.24 -5.45
N ILE A 89 9.92 -14.52 -5.13
CA ILE A 89 8.71 -15.34 -5.34
C ILE A 89 7.55 -14.81 -4.50
N SER A 90 7.76 -14.56 -3.20
CA SER A 90 6.74 -14.01 -2.31
C SER A 90 6.26 -12.63 -2.73
N ILE A 91 7.16 -11.75 -3.20
CA ILE A 91 6.79 -10.44 -3.77
C ILE A 91 5.82 -10.63 -4.95
N LEU A 92 6.16 -11.49 -5.90
CA LEU A 92 5.34 -11.70 -7.10
C LEU A 92 3.97 -12.28 -6.75
N ILE A 93 3.91 -13.30 -5.90
CA ILE A 93 2.65 -13.94 -5.49
C ILE A 93 1.77 -12.96 -4.70
N SER A 94 2.34 -12.28 -3.70
CA SER A 94 1.65 -11.28 -2.90
C SER A 94 1.06 -10.16 -3.77
N SER A 95 1.89 -9.58 -4.65
CA SER A 95 1.50 -8.47 -5.51
C SER A 95 0.43 -8.87 -6.53
N PHE A 96 0.50 -10.11 -7.03
CA PHE A 96 -0.48 -10.65 -7.97
C PHE A 96 -1.84 -10.84 -7.31
N LEU A 97 -1.88 -11.44 -6.12
CA LEU A 97 -3.13 -11.61 -5.37
C LEU A 97 -3.70 -10.26 -4.91
N PHE A 98 -2.86 -9.32 -4.50
CA PHE A 98 -3.25 -7.94 -4.21
C PHE A 98 -3.95 -7.30 -5.40
N SER A 99 -3.35 -7.39 -6.60
CA SER A 99 -3.95 -6.87 -7.84
C SER A 99 -5.32 -7.52 -8.13
N ILE A 100 -5.44 -8.84 -8.05
CA ILE A 100 -6.71 -9.56 -8.31
C ILE A 100 -7.84 -9.08 -7.41
N VAL A 101 -7.59 -8.95 -6.09
CA VAL A 101 -8.62 -8.52 -5.13
C VAL A 101 -9.13 -7.10 -5.42
N HIS A 102 -8.34 -6.29 -6.12
CA HIS A 102 -8.70 -4.93 -6.55
C HIS A 102 -9.31 -4.87 -7.97
N GLY A 103 -9.73 -6.01 -8.53
CA GLY A 103 -10.29 -6.07 -9.89
C GLY A 103 -9.24 -6.27 -11.00
N GLY A 104 -7.97 -6.47 -10.63
CA GLY A 104 -6.86 -6.67 -11.55
C GLY A 104 -6.27 -5.37 -12.09
N GLY A 105 -5.16 -5.50 -12.82
CA GLY A 105 -4.50 -4.38 -13.49
C GLY A 105 -3.00 -4.33 -13.20
N LEU A 106 -2.23 -4.01 -14.25
CA LEU A 106 -0.77 -3.92 -14.16
C LEU A 106 -0.33 -2.81 -13.20
N SER A 107 -1.02 -1.66 -13.19
CA SER A 107 -0.74 -0.56 -12.25
C SER A 107 -0.85 -1.02 -10.80
N ILE A 108 -1.94 -1.73 -10.45
CA ILE A 108 -2.16 -2.26 -9.09
C ILE A 108 -1.15 -3.34 -8.73
N PHE A 109 -0.78 -4.19 -9.70
CA PHE A 109 0.28 -5.17 -9.51
C PHE A 109 1.62 -4.50 -9.17
N PHE A 110 1.99 -3.41 -9.85
CA PHE A 110 3.20 -2.65 -9.54
C PHE A 110 3.12 -1.93 -8.19
N ILE A 111 1.97 -1.40 -7.79
CA ILE A 111 1.74 -0.93 -6.41
C ILE A 111 2.05 -2.05 -5.41
N GLY A 112 1.52 -3.23 -5.71
CA GLY A 112 1.83 -4.51 -5.07
C GLY A 112 3.32 -4.68 -4.77
N ILE A 113 4.12 -4.61 -5.84
CA ILE A 113 5.57 -4.84 -5.84
C ILE A 113 6.30 -3.78 -5.02
N ILE A 114 5.97 -2.50 -5.22
CA ILE A 114 6.67 -1.39 -4.55
C ILE A 114 6.46 -1.44 -3.03
N LEU A 115 5.24 -1.72 -2.57
CA LEU A 115 4.95 -1.87 -1.14
C LEU A 115 5.68 -3.09 -0.55
N SER A 116 5.71 -4.21 -1.28
CA SER A 116 6.47 -5.40 -0.89
C SER A 116 7.98 -5.11 -0.77
N PHE A 117 8.52 -4.31 -1.69
CA PHE A 117 9.91 -3.84 -1.63
C PHE A 117 10.16 -2.98 -0.39
N VAL A 118 9.28 -2.02 -0.08
CA VAL A 118 9.40 -1.20 1.15
C VAL A 118 9.46 -2.09 2.39
N TYR A 119 8.58 -3.10 2.49
CA TYR A 119 8.57 -4.02 3.62
C TYR A 119 9.87 -4.82 3.75
N ILE A 120 10.39 -5.40 2.66
CA ILE A 120 11.63 -6.18 2.68
C ILE A 120 12.85 -5.31 3.05
N GLN A 121 12.93 -4.09 2.51
CA GLN A 121 14.06 -3.19 2.79
C GLN A 121 14.08 -2.69 4.23
N THR A 122 12.89 -2.47 4.82
CA THR A 122 12.76 -1.90 6.16
C THR A 122 12.66 -2.97 7.26
N LYS A 123 12.27 -4.20 6.89
CA LYS A 123 11.99 -5.33 7.80
C LYS A 123 10.99 -4.96 8.90
N ASN A 124 10.07 -4.07 8.59
CA ASN A 124 9.09 -3.54 9.53
C ASN A 124 7.85 -3.10 8.76
N ILE A 125 6.69 -3.63 9.15
CA ILE A 125 5.46 -3.50 8.36
C ILE A 125 4.92 -2.07 8.33
N TRP A 126 5.20 -1.26 9.36
CA TRP A 126 4.68 0.11 9.46
C TRP A 126 5.16 1.03 8.36
N TYR A 127 6.36 0.79 7.82
CA TYR A 127 6.84 1.54 6.67
C TYR A 127 5.99 1.30 5.43
N SER A 128 5.53 0.05 5.21
CA SER A 128 4.64 -0.29 4.10
C SER A 128 3.23 0.26 4.35
N ILE A 129 2.70 0.12 5.57
CA ILE A 129 1.37 0.63 5.96
C ILE A 129 1.28 2.14 5.72
N VAL A 130 2.26 2.91 6.20
CA VAL A 130 2.26 4.36 6.05
C VAL A 130 2.50 4.76 4.61
N ALA A 131 3.40 4.09 3.87
CA ALA A 131 3.61 4.36 2.45
C ALA A 131 2.34 4.14 1.62
N HIS A 132 1.61 3.06 1.91
CA HIS A 132 0.33 2.75 1.25
C HIS A 132 -0.73 3.80 1.62
N GLY A 133 -0.94 4.06 2.91
CA GLY A 133 -1.89 5.09 3.36
C GLY A 133 -1.57 6.48 2.80
N PHE A 134 -0.29 6.84 2.70
CA PHE A 134 0.18 8.08 2.09
C PHE A 134 -0.16 8.16 0.60
N TYR A 135 0.10 7.09 -0.16
CA TYR A 135 -0.28 7.01 -1.58
C TYR A 135 -1.78 7.17 -1.77
N ASN A 136 -2.60 6.45 -1.01
CA ASN A 136 -4.06 6.55 -1.07
C ASN A 136 -4.55 7.95 -0.71
N THR A 137 -3.98 8.55 0.34
CA THR A 137 -4.33 9.92 0.77
C THR A 137 -4.08 10.93 -0.34
N ILE A 138 -2.94 10.86 -1.03
CA ILE A 138 -2.65 11.76 -2.15
C ILE A 138 -3.62 11.53 -3.31
N GLY A 139 -3.89 10.27 -3.68
CA GLY A 139 -4.86 9.95 -4.73
C GLY A 139 -6.25 10.51 -4.43
N ILE A 140 -6.70 10.40 -3.18
CA ILE A 140 -7.97 10.96 -2.69
C ILE A 140 -7.96 12.50 -2.78
N LEU A 141 -6.87 13.16 -2.34
CA LEU A 141 -6.76 14.62 -2.41
C LEU A 141 -6.80 15.12 -3.86
N ILE A 142 -6.11 14.44 -4.77
CA ILE A 142 -6.14 14.77 -6.20
C ILE A 142 -7.56 14.64 -6.75
N TYR A 143 -8.24 13.52 -6.44
CA TYR A 143 -9.62 13.31 -6.84
C TYR A 143 -10.56 14.40 -6.31
N LEU A 144 -10.45 14.75 -5.03
CA LEU A 144 -11.25 15.81 -4.41
C LEU A 144 -11.03 17.20 -5.02
N ILE A 145 -9.81 17.51 -5.48
CA ILE A 145 -9.51 18.78 -6.17
C ILE A 145 -10.05 18.78 -7.62
N SER A 146 -10.23 17.61 -8.22
CA SER A 146 -10.71 17.46 -9.59
C SER A 146 -12.23 17.46 -9.76
N ILE A 147 -12.97 17.42 -8.65
CA ILE A 147 -14.44 17.60 -8.59
C ILE A 147 -14.75 19.08 -8.39
#